data_AF-A0A6B8MPC6-F1
#
_entry.id   AF-A0A6B8MPC6-F1
#
_cell.length_a   1.000
_cell.length_b   1.000
_cell.length_c   1.000
_cell.angle_alpha   90.00
_cell.angle_beta   90.00
_cell.angle_gamma   90.00
#
_symmetry.space_group_name_H-M   'P 1'
#
loop_
_entity.id
_entity.type
_entity.pdbx_description
1 polymer ?
#
loop_
_entity_poly.entity_id
_entity_poly.type
_entity_poly.pdbx_seq_one_letter_code
_entity_poly.pdbx_strand_id
1 'polypeptide(L)'
;MTNKVTEAAYKAQIATLQAQLMQRHTVTAIDAVQPFCEAIGINPADYVKATSAMSNQHKAFCDGILKAASSKVTRLQRDATVRILEAQTKRNKAITAASEAAEVAQSMGGL
;
A
#
# COMPACT_ATOMS: atom_id res chain seq x y z
N MET A 1 -23.53 50.72 4.34
CA MET A 1 -22.42 50.20 5.18
C MET A 1 -21.46 49.44 4.29
N THR A 2 -20.37 50.07 3.86
CA THR A 2 -19.31 49.38 3.11
C THR A 2 -18.45 48.64 4.12
N ASN A 3 -18.47 47.30 4.08
CA ASN A 3 -17.56 46.46 4.84
C ASN A 3 -16.12 46.75 4.37
N LYS A 4 -15.45 47.73 4.99
CA LYS A 4 -14.01 47.91 4.82
C LYS A 4 -13.31 46.83 5.63
N VAL A 5 -13.15 45.66 5.01
CA VAL A 5 -12.19 44.66 5.43
C VAL A 5 -10.84 45.39 5.54
N THR A 6 -10.25 45.40 6.74
CA THR A 6 -9.00 46.11 6.99
C THR A 6 -7.86 45.39 6.28
N GLU A 7 -6.77 46.10 5.95
CA GLU A 7 -5.56 45.49 5.37
C GLU A 7 -5.06 44.30 6.21
N ALA A 8 -5.18 44.39 7.55
CA ALA A 8 -4.88 43.30 8.47
C ALA A 8 -5.78 42.07 8.26
N ALA A 9 -7.08 42.28 8.03
CA ALA A 9 -8.00 41.19 7.74
C ALA A 9 -7.69 40.51 6.41
N TYR A 10 -7.28 41.25 5.38
CA TYR A 10 -6.80 40.65 4.12
C TYR A 10 -5.52 39.83 4.31
N LYS A 11 -4.54 40.33 5.07
CA LYS A 11 -3.31 39.58 5.37
C LYS A 11 -3.62 38.27 6.12
N ALA A 12 -4.52 38.31 7.09
CA ALA A 12 -4.95 37.11 7.81
C ALA A 12 -5.67 36.11 6.88
N GLN A 13 -6.49 36.60 5.96
CA GLN A 13 -7.20 35.76 4.99
C GLN A 13 -6.23 35.10 3.99
N ILE A 14 -5.23 35.84 3.51
CA ILE A 14 -4.17 35.31 2.65
C ILE A 14 -3.36 34.21 3.37
N ALA A 15 -2.96 34.45 4.62
CA ALA A 15 -2.23 33.46 5.42
C ALA A 15 -3.07 32.18 5.63
N THR A 16 -4.36 32.33 5.87
CA THR A 16 -5.29 31.19 6.01
C THR A 16 -5.39 30.39 4.71
N LEU A 17 -5.54 31.07 3.57
CA LEU A 17 -5.61 30.43 2.26
C LEU A 17 -4.30 29.72 1.90
N GLN A 18 -3.15 30.33 2.22
CA GLN A 18 -1.84 29.70 2.03
C GLN A 18 -1.69 28.43 2.87
N ALA A 19 -2.11 28.45 4.13
CA ALA A 19 -2.10 27.27 5.00
C ALA A 19 -3.00 26.15 4.45
N GLN A 20 -4.21 26.48 4.00
CA GLN A 20 -5.14 25.53 3.39
C GLN A 20 -4.57 24.91 2.09
N LEU A 21 -3.93 25.73 1.25
CA LEU A 21 -3.25 25.27 0.05
C LEU A 21 -2.13 24.28 0.38
N MET A 22 -1.25 24.64 1.32
CA MET A 22 -0.16 23.76 1.75
C MET A 22 -0.69 22.44 2.31
N GLN A 23 -1.71 22.48 3.16
CA GLN A 23 -2.34 21.27 3.70
C GLN A 23 -2.89 20.38 2.59
N ARG A 24 -3.62 20.95 1.61
CA ARG A 24 -4.13 20.19 0.47
C ARG A 24 -3.02 19.57 -0.36
N HIS A 25 -1.96 20.32 -0.66
CA HIS A 25 -0.81 19.79 -1.40
C HIS A 25 -0.14 18.62 -0.68
N THR A 26 0.00 18.71 0.65
CA THR A 26 0.54 17.60 1.46
C THR A 26 -0.34 16.37 1.37
N VAL A 27 -1.66 16.50 1.55
CA VAL A 27 -2.61 15.38 1.45
C VAL A 27 -2.53 14.72 0.07
N THR A 28 -2.61 15.51 -1.01
CA THR A 28 -2.52 14.96 -2.38
C THR A 28 -1.19 14.26 -2.63
N ALA A 29 -0.08 14.77 -2.07
CA ALA A 29 1.22 14.12 -2.20
C ALA A 29 1.27 12.79 -1.43
N ILE A 30 0.64 12.71 -0.25
CA ILE A 30 0.52 11.48 0.54
C ILE A 30 -0.30 10.45 -0.23
N ASP A 31 -1.48 10.82 -0.71
CA ASP A 31 -2.38 9.92 -1.44
C ASP A 31 -1.70 9.33 -2.69
N ALA A 32 -0.88 10.13 -3.38
CA ALA A 32 -0.17 9.70 -4.59
C ALA A 32 0.91 8.62 -4.32
N VAL A 33 1.51 8.61 -3.12
CA VAL A 33 2.59 7.68 -2.77
C VAL A 33 2.15 6.55 -1.85
N GLN A 34 1.01 6.70 -1.18
CA GLN A 34 0.43 5.74 -0.25
C GLN A 34 0.46 4.28 -0.73
N PRO A 35 -0.05 3.91 -1.92
CA PRO A 35 -0.06 2.52 -2.35
C PRO A 35 1.34 1.92 -2.48
N PHE A 36 2.36 2.75 -2.77
CA PHE A 36 3.73 2.28 -2.90
C PHE A 36 4.43 2.17 -1.54
N CYS A 37 4.20 3.14 -0.66
CA CYS A 37 4.73 3.15 0.69
C CYS A 37 4.20 1.98 1.53
N GLU A 38 2.88 1.76 1.51
CA GLU A 38 2.24 0.68 2.26
C GLU A 38 2.71 -0.71 1.81
N ALA A 39 2.91 -0.90 0.51
CA ALA A 39 3.39 -2.16 -0.04
C ALA A 39 4.76 -2.60 0.52
N ILE A 40 5.56 -1.66 1.05
CA ILE A 40 6.88 -1.94 1.62
C ILE A 40 7.01 -1.52 3.09
N GLY A 41 5.89 -1.20 3.76
CA GLY A 41 5.86 -0.88 5.19
C GLY A 41 6.42 0.49 5.56
N ILE A 42 6.41 1.46 4.65
CA ILE A 42 6.83 2.85 4.90
C ILE A 42 5.60 3.71 5.21
N ASN A 43 5.71 4.64 6.16
CA ASN A 43 4.69 5.66 6.37
C ASN A 43 4.74 6.72 5.25
N PRO A 44 3.65 6.93 4.49
CA PRO A 44 3.64 7.86 3.37
C PRO A 44 3.81 9.33 3.78
N ALA A 45 3.36 9.73 4.97
CA ALA A 45 3.56 11.08 5.49
C ALA A 45 5.04 11.38 5.75
N ASP A 46 5.77 10.41 6.33
CA ASP A 46 7.20 10.54 6.58
C ASP A 46 7.99 10.60 5.26
N TYR A 47 7.59 9.81 4.27
CA TYR A 47 8.18 9.85 2.93
C TYR A 47 7.98 11.22 2.26
N VAL A 48 6.76 11.75 2.27
CA VAL A 48 6.46 13.09 1.71
C VAL A 48 7.24 14.17 2.43
N LYS A 49 7.33 14.10 3.76
CA LYS A 49 8.13 15.05 4.56
C LYS A 49 9.63 14.98 4.25
N ALA A 50 10.17 13.79 4.07
CA ALA A 50 11.59 13.61 3.73
C ALA A 50 11.91 14.12 2.32
N THR A 51 10.97 13.98 1.38
CA THR A 51 11.16 14.35 -0.03
C THR A 51 10.72 15.76 -0.38
N SER A 52 9.98 16.46 0.50
CA SER A 52 9.40 17.79 0.20
C SER A 52 10.43 18.89 -0.03
N ALA A 53 11.61 18.77 0.58
CA ALA A 53 12.70 19.73 0.44
C ALA A 53 13.69 19.36 -0.69
N MET A 54 13.49 18.23 -1.36
CA MET A 54 14.40 17.76 -2.41
C MET A 54 14.18 18.50 -3.73
N SER A 55 15.22 18.55 -4.56
CA SER A 55 15.05 18.94 -5.97
C SER A 55 14.17 17.92 -6.69
N ASN A 56 13.49 18.36 -7.76
CA ASN A 56 12.62 17.49 -8.56
C ASN A 56 13.33 16.23 -9.06
N GLN A 57 14.62 16.32 -9.41
CA GLN A 57 15.40 15.18 -9.87
C GLN A 57 15.63 14.14 -8.77
N HIS A 58 16.03 14.58 -7.56
CA HIS A 58 16.23 13.67 -6.44
C HIS A 58 14.91 13.04 -5.98
N LYS A 59 13.84 13.82 -5.95
CA LYS A 59 12.51 13.30 -5.64
C LYS A 59 12.07 12.25 -6.66
N ALA A 60 12.21 12.54 -7.96
CA ALA A 60 11.86 11.58 -9.01
C ALA A 60 12.67 10.28 -8.91
N PHE A 61 13.95 10.36 -8.53
CA PHE A 61 14.78 9.19 -8.26
C PHE A 61 14.25 8.36 -7.08
N CYS A 62 13.96 9.00 -5.94
CA CYS A 62 13.36 8.33 -4.79
C CYS A 62 12.00 7.70 -5.13
N ASP A 63 11.15 8.41 -5.87
CA ASP A 63 9.85 7.91 -6.32
C ASP A 63 10.00 6.69 -7.25
N GLY A 64 11.05 6.68 -8.08
CA GLY A 64 11.41 5.54 -8.92
C GLY A 64 11.79 4.30 -8.10
N ILE A 65 12.64 4.47 -7.08
CA ILE A 65 13.01 3.38 -6.15
C ILE A 65 11.78 2.86 -5.41
N LEU A 66 10.96 3.77 -4.88
CA LEU A 66 9.74 3.45 -4.14
C LEU A 66 8.79 2.58 -4.98
N LYS A 67 8.53 3.00 -6.23
CA LYS A 67 7.68 2.26 -7.18
C LYS A 67 8.27 0.90 -7.54
N ALA A 68 9.57 0.82 -7.80
CA ALA A 68 10.24 -0.42 -8.14
C ALA A 68 10.21 -1.43 -6.98
N ALA A 69 10.50 -0.97 -5.76
CA ALA A 69 10.46 -1.79 -4.56
C ALA A 69 9.03 -2.29 -4.28
N SER A 70 8.04 -1.40 -4.32
CA SER A 70 6.62 -1.75 -4.16
C SER A 70 6.15 -2.80 -5.17
N SER A 71 6.48 -2.61 -6.45
CA SER A 71 6.13 -3.56 -7.51
C SER A 71 6.76 -4.94 -7.26
N LYS A 72 8.04 -4.96 -6.86
CA LYS A 72 8.76 -6.21 -6.56
C LYS A 72 8.17 -6.94 -5.36
N VAL A 73 7.87 -6.24 -4.27
CA VAL A 73 7.25 -6.85 -3.07
C VAL A 73 5.86 -7.39 -3.38
N THR A 74 5.02 -6.59 -4.06
CA THR A 74 3.67 -7.02 -4.48
C THR A 74 3.73 -8.29 -5.34
N ARG A 75 4.68 -8.36 -6.28
CA ARG A 75 4.88 -9.56 -7.11
C ARG A 75 5.31 -10.76 -6.27
N LEU A 76 6.29 -10.59 -5.37
CA LEU A 76 6.76 -11.68 -4.51
C LEU A 76 5.65 -12.22 -3.61
N GLN A 77 4.80 -11.34 -3.06
CA GLN A 77 3.64 -11.74 -2.26
C GLN A 77 2.64 -12.57 -3.08
N ARG A 78 2.36 -12.16 -4.32
CA ARG A 78 1.50 -12.93 -5.24
C ARG A 78 2.10 -14.30 -5.56
N ASP A 79 3.37 -14.33 -5.95
CA ASP A 79 4.08 -15.58 -6.29
C ASP A 79 4.11 -16.55 -5.10
N ALA A 80 4.38 -16.03 -3.90
CA ALA A 80 4.35 -16.82 -2.66
C ALA A 80 2.95 -17.36 -2.35
N THR A 81 1.91 -16.54 -2.51
CA THR A 81 0.51 -16.94 -2.30
C THR A 81 0.12 -18.07 -3.24
N VAL A 82 0.46 -17.98 -4.53
CA VAL A 82 0.21 -19.03 -5.51
C VAL A 82 0.88 -20.34 -5.09
N ARG A 83 2.15 -20.31 -4.71
CA ARG A 83 2.88 -21.52 -4.26
C ARG A 83 2.26 -22.15 -3.01
N ILE A 84 1.78 -21.34 -2.07
CA ILE A 84 1.10 -21.83 -0.87
C ILE A 84 -0.21 -22.53 -1.26
N LEU A 85 -1.01 -21.93 -2.15
CA LEU A 85 -2.26 -22.50 -2.62
C LEU A 85 -2.05 -23.82 -3.39
N GLU A 86 -1.02 -23.90 -4.23
CA GLU A 86 -0.64 -25.13 -4.93
C GLU A 86 -0.24 -26.24 -3.94
N ALA A 87 0.56 -25.89 -2.93
CA ALA A 87 0.97 -26.84 -1.88
C ALA A 87 -0.22 -27.32 -1.04
N GLN A 88 -1.14 -26.42 -0.68
CA GLN A 88 -2.38 -26.78 0.02
C GLN A 88 -3.26 -27.68 -0.83
N THR A 89 -3.41 -27.38 -2.13
CA THR A 89 -4.18 -28.20 -3.07
C THR A 89 -3.59 -29.61 -3.18
N LYS A 90 -2.26 -29.73 -3.31
CA LYS A 90 -1.58 -31.02 -3.36
C LYS A 90 -1.79 -31.82 -2.08
N ARG A 91 -1.69 -31.17 -0.92
CA ARG A 91 -1.95 -31.79 0.39
C ARG A 91 -3.38 -32.30 0.49
N ASN A 92 -4.36 -31.49 0.11
CA ASN A 92 -5.78 -31.87 0.18
C ASN A 92 -6.08 -33.08 -0.70
N LYS A 93 -5.55 -33.12 -1.92
CA LYS A 93 -5.68 -34.29 -2.81
C LYS A 93 -5.09 -35.56 -2.18
N ALA A 94 -3.92 -35.46 -1.53
CA ALA A 94 -3.30 -36.60 -0.86
C ALA A 94 -4.12 -37.08 0.35
N ILE A 95 -4.69 -36.16 1.12
CA ILE A 95 -5.59 -36.49 2.24
C ILE A 95 -6.83 -37.21 1.72
N THR A 96 -7.50 -36.67 0.70
CA THR A 96 -8.68 -37.30 0.10
C THR A 96 -8.38 -38.72 -0.39
N ALA A 97 -7.29 -38.89 -1.15
CA ALA A 97 -6.89 -40.22 -1.64
C ALA A 97 -6.57 -41.21 -0.51
N ALA A 98 -5.94 -40.74 0.58
CA ALA A 98 -5.65 -41.57 1.74
C ALA A 98 -6.93 -41.97 2.49
N SER A 99 -7.88 -41.05 2.65
CA SER A 99 -9.18 -41.33 3.27
C SER A 99 -9.98 -42.34 2.44
N GLU A 100 -10.05 -42.15 1.12
CA GLU A 100 -10.71 -43.09 0.21
C GLU A 100 -10.08 -44.50 0.29
N ALA A 101 -8.74 -44.58 0.31
CA ALA A 101 -8.05 -45.86 0.46
C ALA A 101 -8.32 -46.52 1.83
N ALA A 102 -8.43 -45.74 2.90
CA ALA A 102 -8.75 -46.24 4.24
C ALA A 102 -10.19 -46.78 4.32
N GLU A 103 -11.16 -46.11 3.71
CA GLU A 103 -12.55 -46.59 3.61
C GLU A 103 -12.65 -47.90 2.81
N VAL A 104 -11.92 -48.02 1.70
CA VAL A 104 -11.84 -49.26 0.93
C VAL A 104 -11.22 -50.40 1.75
N ALA A 105 -10.14 -50.13 2.49
CA ALA A 105 -9.51 -51.14 3.33
C ALA A 105 -10.43 -51.60 4.47
N GLN A 106 -11.16 -50.67 5.11
CA GLN A 106 -12.11 -50.98 6.18
C GLN A 106 -13.32 -51.78 5.67
N SER A 107 -13.86 -51.47 4.50
CA SER A 107 -14.96 -52.23 3.90
C SER A 107 -14.56 -53.65 3.48
N MET A 108 -13.28 -53.88 3.15
CA MET A 108 -12.75 -55.20 2.79
C MET A 108 -12.36 -56.08 4.00
N GLY A 109 -12.05 -55.48 5.16
CA GLY A 109 -11.64 -56.18 6.38
C GLY A 109 -12.78 -56.57 7.33
N GLY A 110 -14.03 -56.24 7.00
CA GLY A 110 -15.22 -56.54 7.80
C GLY A 110 -15.94 -57.86 7.46
N LEU A 111 -15.26 -58.79 6.78
CA LEU A 111 -15.74 -60.15 6.46
C LEU A 111 -15.10 -61.19 7.38
#